data_AF-A0A7X9DVI8-F1
#
_entry.id   AF-A0A7X9DVI8-F1
#
_cell.length_a   1.000
_cell.length_b   1.000
_cell.length_c   1.000
_cell.angle_alpha   90.00
_cell.angle_beta   90.00
_cell.angle_gamma   90.00
#
_symmetry.space_group_name_H-M   'P 1'
#
loop_
_entity.id
_entity.type
_entity.pdbx_description
1 polymer ?
#
loop_
_entity_poly.entity_id
_entity_poly.type
_entity_poly.pdbx_seq_one_letter_code
_entity_poly.pdbx_strand_id
1 'polypeptide(L)'
;MTLVEIFLLALALSADAFSVGAVVGATACERRQRFRLSFHFGLFQTLMPLLGALLGRVAVEYLEAYTHWIACGLLSAIGVKMIIDGLSEKEGQEAAEKTRERNPDCVPADRTRGWSLVALSLATSIDALGAGLGVGLVLETGRLLFAAAVIGVTCGTITWLGMRSGALVRRYAGRWVEPAGGLVLIGLGIRMLWG
;
A
#
# COMPACT_ATOMS: atom_id res chain seq x y z
N MET A 1 5.21 -26.24 -2.75
CA MET A 1 5.83 -25.17 -1.95
C MET A 1 5.96 -25.57 -0.50
N THR A 2 7.13 -25.31 0.10
CA THR A 2 7.39 -25.47 1.53
C THR A 2 6.83 -24.29 2.35
N LEU A 3 6.68 -24.45 3.67
CA LEU A 3 6.30 -23.35 4.58
C LEU A 3 7.25 -22.15 4.49
N VAL A 4 8.53 -22.42 4.26
CA VAL A 4 9.57 -21.40 4.11
C VAL A 4 9.35 -20.58 2.85
N GLU A 5 9.04 -21.22 1.71
CA GLU A 5 8.75 -20.51 0.46
C GLU A 5 7.52 -19.60 0.59
N ILE A 6 6.45 -20.07 1.24
CA ILE A 6 5.25 -19.26 1.49
C ILE A 6 5.59 -18.02 2.33
N PHE A 7 6.42 -18.20 3.35
CA PHE A 7 6.83 -17.10 4.21
C PHE A 7 7.76 -16.11 3.50
N LEU A 8 8.69 -16.61 2.69
CA LEU A 8 9.56 -15.77 1.85
C LEU A 8 8.75 -14.98 0.82
N LEU A 9 7.75 -15.60 0.19
CA LEU A 9 6.83 -14.93 -0.72
C LEU A 9 6.02 -13.85 0.02
N ALA A 10 5.47 -14.17 1.18
CA ALA A 10 4.75 -13.21 2.01
C ALA A 10 5.60 -12.00 2.39
N LEU A 11 6.87 -12.21 2.74
CA LEU A 11 7.82 -11.15 3.03
C LEU A 11 8.14 -10.31 1.77
N ALA A 12 8.38 -10.95 0.64
CA ALA A 12 8.66 -10.25 -0.62
C ALA A 12 7.50 -9.32 -1.01
N LEU A 13 6.28 -9.85 -1.03
CA LEU A 13 5.07 -9.10 -1.37
C LEU A 13 4.75 -7.97 -0.38
N SER A 14 5.19 -8.09 0.88
CA SER A 14 4.92 -7.08 1.91
C SER A 14 5.82 -5.85 1.82
N ALA A 15 6.88 -5.86 1.01
CA ALA A 15 7.85 -4.77 0.91
C ALA A 15 7.22 -3.46 0.38
N ASP A 16 6.33 -3.57 -0.61
CA ASP A 16 5.61 -2.42 -1.14
C ASP A 16 4.59 -1.90 -0.12
N ALA A 17 3.92 -2.81 0.59
CA ALA A 17 2.98 -2.48 1.66
C ALA A 17 3.67 -1.81 2.87
N PHE A 18 4.92 -2.18 3.17
CA PHE A 18 5.75 -1.49 4.14
C PHE A 18 6.05 -0.06 3.69
N SER A 19 6.49 0.10 2.44
CA SER A 19 6.90 1.40 1.89
C SER A 19 5.71 2.36 1.84
N VAL A 20 4.57 1.90 1.32
CA VAL A 20 3.31 2.66 1.34
C VAL A 20 2.86 2.94 2.78
N GLY A 21 2.93 1.94 3.66
CA GLY A 21 2.62 2.09 5.08
C GLY A 21 3.47 3.16 5.76
N ALA A 22 4.78 3.22 5.48
CA ALA A 22 5.69 4.23 6.01
C ALA A 22 5.37 5.62 5.50
N VAL A 23 5.14 5.79 4.20
CA VAL A 23 4.75 7.07 3.60
C VAL A 23 3.43 7.60 4.17
N VAL A 24 2.40 6.75 4.22
CA VAL A 24 1.08 7.14 4.73
C VAL A 24 1.10 7.30 6.25
N GLY A 25 1.89 6.48 6.96
CA GLY A 25 2.09 6.57 8.40
C GLY A 25 2.79 7.85 8.83
N ALA A 26 3.62 8.42 7.97
CA ALA A 26 4.27 9.70 8.22
C ALA A 26 3.31 10.89 8.14
N THR A 27 2.12 10.72 7.53
CA THR A 27 1.03 11.72 7.55
C THR A 27 -0.14 11.31 8.48
N ALA A 28 -0.20 10.05 8.91
CA ALA A 28 -1.27 9.51 9.76
C ALA A 28 -0.98 9.68 11.26
N CYS A 29 -1.97 10.16 12.01
CA CYS A 29 -1.80 10.56 13.40
C CYS A 29 -2.65 9.73 14.37
N GLU A 30 -3.78 9.17 13.92
CA GLU A 30 -4.65 8.38 14.76
C GLU A 30 -4.32 6.87 14.74
N ARG A 31 -4.50 6.19 15.88
CA ARG A 31 -4.46 4.72 15.93
C ARG A 31 -5.52 4.08 15.02
N ARG A 32 -6.65 4.75 14.82
CA ARG A 32 -7.74 4.28 13.94
C ARG A 32 -7.33 4.26 12.47
N GLN A 33 -6.57 5.26 12.01
CA GLN A 33 -6.01 5.31 10.66
C GLN A 33 -5.04 4.15 10.43
N ARG A 34 -4.19 3.87 11.43
CA ARG A 34 -3.25 2.75 11.41
C ARG A 34 -3.93 1.40 11.29
N PHE A 35 -4.95 1.18 12.12
CA PHE A 35 -5.73 -0.04 12.07
C PHE A 35 -6.46 -0.19 10.73
N ARG A 36 -7.09 0.88 10.23
CA ARG A 36 -7.81 0.85 8.95
C ARG A 36 -6.91 0.49 7.78
N LEU A 37 -5.78 1.16 7.60
CA LEU A 37 -4.90 0.89 6.47
C LEU A 37 -4.33 -0.54 6.54
N SER A 38 -3.81 -0.94 7.71
CA SER A 38 -3.23 -2.27 7.91
C SER A 38 -4.26 -3.38 7.70
N PHE A 39 -5.51 -3.17 8.15
CA PHE A 39 -6.60 -4.10 7.93
C PHE A 39 -6.99 -4.22 6.45
N HIS A 40 -7.11 -3.10 5.73
CA HIS A 40 -7.44 -3.14 4.30
C HIS A 40 -6.30 -3.77 3.50
N PHE A 41 -5.04 -3.40 3.76
CA PHE A 41 -3.89 -4.03 3.11
C PHE A 41 -3.86 -5.53 3.37
N GLY A 42 -4.01 -5.99 4.61
CA GLY A 42 -4.07 -7.42 4.90
C GLY A 42 -5.26 -8.13 4.23
N LEU A 43 -6.43 -7.50 4.17
CA LEU A 43 -7.62 -8.04 3.53
C LEU A 43 -7.44 -8.18 2.01
N PHE A 44 -7.02 -7.10 1.34
CA PHE A 44 -6.77 -7.12 -0.10
C PHE A 44 -5.64 -8.09 -0.46
N GLN A 45 -4.59 -8.15 0.36
CA GLN A 45 -3.49 -9.09 0.16
C GLN A 45 -3.88 -10.55 0.41
N THR A 46 -4.93 -10.82 1.20
CA THR A 46 -5.51 -12.17 1.33
C THR A 46 -6.40 -12.51 0.12
N LEU A 47 -7.21 -11.55 -0.33
CA LEU A 47 -8.17 -11.74 -1.42
C LEU A 47 -7.48 -11.90 -2.79
N MET A 48 -6.45 -11.09 -3.07
CA MET A 48 -5.82 -11.07 -4.39
C MET A 48 -5.18 -12.41 -4.79
N PRO A 49 -4.44 -13.12 -3.92
CA PRO A 49 -3.94 -14.46 -4.26
C PRO A 49 -5.05 -15.45 -4.60
N LEU A 50 -6.20 -15.36 -3.92
CA LEU A 50 -7.36 -16.21 -4.18
C LEU A 50 -8.05 -15.86 -5.51
N LEU A 51 -8.19 -14.56 -5.80
CA LEU A 51 -8.72 -14.07 -7.07
C LEU A 51 -7.81 -14.46 -8.23
N GLY A 52 -6.49 -14.35 -8.05
CA GLY A 52 -5.50 -14.77 -9.03
C GLY A 52 -5.63 -16.26 -9.33
N ALA A 53 -5.71 -17.08 -8.29
CA ALA A 53 -5.92 -18.52 -8.47
C ALA A 53 -7.23 -18.87 -9.20
N LEU A 54 -8.32 -18.12 -8.95
CA LEU A 54 -9.62 -18.34 -9.61
C LEU A 54 -9.62 -17.91 -11.09
N LEU A 55 -8.93 -16.81 -11.41
CA LEU A 55 -8.84 -16.24 -12.75
C LEU A 55 -8.07 -17.14 -13.73
N GLY A 56 -7.15 -17.96 -13.22
CA GLY A 56 -6.45 -18.97 -14.02
C GLY A 56 -5.55 -18.40 -15.13
N ARG A 57 -5.10 -19.26 -16.05
CA ARG A 57 -4.04 -18.92 -17.03
C ARG A 57 -4.44 -17.86 -18.06
N VAL A 58 -5.70 -17.82 -18.49
CA VAL A 58 -6.18 -16.91 -19.55
C VAL A 58 -6.15 -15.45 -19.09
N ALA A 59 -6.32 -15.23 -17.80
CA ALA A 59 -6.29 -13.91 -17.20
C ALA A 59 -4.87 -13.34 -17.07
N VAL A 60 -3.84 -14.19 -16.96
CA VAL A 60 -2.45 -13.79 -16.71
C VAL A 60 -1.96 -12.81 -17.79
N GLU A 61 -2.05 -13.19 -19.07
CA GLU A 61 -1.49 -12.39 -20.17
C GLU A 61 -2.22 -11.05 -20.35
N TYR A 62 -3.53 -11.03 -20.16
CA TYR A 62 -4.32 -9.80 -20.32
C TYR A 62 -4.24 -8.89 -19.09
N LEU A 63 -4.25 -9.44 -17.87
CA LEU A 63 -4.14 -8.63 -16.67
C LEU A 63 -2.72 -8.12 -16.46
N GLU A 64 -1.67 -8.92 -16.66
CA GLU A 64 -0.30 -8.42 -16.49
C GLU A 64 -0.04 -7.19 -17.36
N ALA A 65 -0.46 -7.18 -18.63
CA ALA A 65 -0.24 -6.01 -19.49
C ALA A 65 -0.91 -4.72 -19.00
N TYR A 66 -2.14 -4.78 -18.44
CA TYR A 66 -2.89 -3.59 -18.02
C TYR A 66 -2.62 -3.18 -16.57
N THR A 67 -2.33 -4.14 -15.72
CA THR A 67 -2.38 -3.94 -14.27
C THR A 67 -1.20 -3.08 -13.77
N HIS A 68 -0.03 -3.20 -14.39
CA HIS A 68 1.14 -2.35 -14.11
C HIS A 68 0.89 -0.87 -14.43
N TRP A 69 0.21 -0.57 -15.54
CA TRP A 69 -0.17 0.80 -15.90
C TRP A 69 -1.16 1.41 -14.91
N ILE A 70 -2.14 0.61 -14.46
CA ILE A 70 -3.12 1.03 -13.46
C ILE A 70 -2.43 1.33 -12.13
N ALA A 71 -1.58 0.42 -11.65
CA ALA A 71 -0.84 0.61 -10.40
C ALA A 71 0.02 1.89 -10.44
N CYS A 72 0.79 2.05 -11.52
CA CYS A 72 1.64 3.22 -11.75
C CYS A 72 0.83 4.52 -11.76
N GLY A 73 -0.30 4.55 -12.48
CA GLY A 73 -1.18 5.72 -12.54
C GLY A 73 -1.75 6.10 -11.18
N LEU A 74 -2.24 5.12 -10.41
CA LEU A 74 -2.79 5.35 -9.06
C LEU A 74 -1.72 5.86 -8.09
N LEU A 75 -0.57 5.19 -8.02
CA LEU A 75 0.55 5.58 -7.15
C LEU A 75 1.10 6.96 -7.50
N SER A 76 1.28 7.24 -8.80
CA SER A 76 1.77 8.52 -9.29
C SER A 76 0.79 9.65 -9.00
N ALA A 77 -0.51 9.45 -9.25
CA ALA A 77 -1.52 10.46 -8.95
C ALA A 77 -1.54 10.83 -7.46
N ILE A 78 -1.46 9.82 -6.58
CA ILE A 78 -1.42 10.04 -5.13
C ILE A 78 -0.10 10.69 -4.71
N GLY A 79 1.03 10.30 -5.29
CA GLY A 79 2.35 10.85 -5.01
C GLY A 79 2.49 12.31 -5.46
N VAL A 80 2.01 12.64 -6.67
CA VAL A 80 1.97 14.02 -7.17
C VAL A 80 1.11 14.89 -6.26
N LYS A 81 -0.07 14.38 -5.84
CA LYS A 81 -0.92 15.11 -4.90
C LYS A 81 -0.20 15.43 -3.58
N MET A 82 0.56 14.48 -3.02
CA MET A 82 1.38 14.75 -1.82
C MET A 82 2.43 15.83 -2.03
N ILE A 83 3.06 15.86 -3.20
CA ILE A 83 4.10 16.84 -3.50
C ILE A 83 3.48 18.23 -3.62
N ILE A 84 2.33 18.35 -4.29
CA ILE A 84 1.59 19.61 -4.39
C ILE A 84 1.14 20.07 -3.01
N ASP A 85 0.50 19.19 -2.23
CA ASP A 85 0.03 19.49 -0.88
C ASP A 85 1.18 19.91 0.05
N GLY A 86 2.36 19.27 -0.09
CA GLY A 86 3.54 19.57 0.72
C GLY A 86 4.33 20.82 0.31
N LEU A 87 4.16 21.33 -0.92
CA LEU A 87 4.86 22.52 -1.44
C LEU A 87 3.98 23.79 -1.42
N SER A 88 2.66 23.66 -1.45
CA SER A 88 1.73 24.80 -1.40
C SER A 88 1.58 25.38 0.01
N GLU A 89 2.30 26.46 0.33
CA GLU A 89 2.19 27.19 1.61
C GLU A 89 0.78 27.77 1.88
N LYS A 90 -0.02 28.07 0.85
CA LYS A 90 -1.36 28.70 0.99
C LYS A 90 -2.50 27.72 1.26
N GLU A 91 -2.55 26.57 0.57
CA GLU A 91 -3.57 25.53 0.80
C GLU A 91 -3.21 24.64 2.00
N GLY A 92 -1.91 24.46 2.25
CA GLY A 92 -1.41 23.79 3.46
C GLY A 92 -1.83 24.52 4.73
N GLN A 93 -1.96 25.86 4.72
CA GLN A 93 -2.38 26.65 5.88
C GLN A 93 -3.89 26.56 6.14
N GLU A 94 -4.78 26.73 5.15
CA GLU A 94 -6.24 26.66 5.38
C GLU A 94 -6.72 25.24 5.75
N ALA A 95 -6.13 24.22 5.12
CA ALA A 95 -6.44 22.83 5.42
C ALA A 95 -5.77 22.38 6.74
N ALA A 96 -4.58 22.90 7.05
CA ALA A 96 -3.97 22.71 8.37
C ALA A 96 -4.71 23.47 9.45
N GLU A 97 -5.28 24.64 9.21
CA GLU A 97 -5.98 25.44 10.23
C GLU A 97 -7.24 24.73 10.74
N LYS A 98 -8.09 24.21 9.84
CA LYS A 98 -9.26 23.37 10.21
C LYS A 98 -8.87 22.04 10.88
N THR A 99 -7.69 21.50 10.57
CA THR A 99 -7.23 20.21 11.12
C THR A 99 -6.45 20.40 12.44
N ARG A 100 -5.72 21.52 12.58
CA ARG A 100 -4.91 21.94 13.73
C ARG A 100 -5.77 22.41 14.90
N GLU A 101 -6.95 22.99 14.62
CA GLU A 101 -7.97 23.25 15.66
C GLU A 101 -8.48 21.95 16.32
N ARG A 102 -8.46 20.82 15.59
CA ARG A 102 -8.91 19.52 16.09
C ARG A 102 -7.77 18.67 16.66
N ASN A 103 -6.57 18.74 16.09
CA ASN A 103 -5.36 18.08 16.60
C ASN A 103 -4.08 18.73 16.00
N PRO A 104 -3.20 19.36 16.80
CA PRO A 104 -2.05 20.12 16.32
C PRO A 104 -0.96 19.29 15.61
N ASP A 105 -1.06 17.96 15.69
CA ASP A 105 -0.14 17.03 15.03
C ASP A 105 -0.65 16.50 13.68
N CYS A 106 -1.85 16.84 13.20
CA CYS A 106 -2.43 16.22 12.01
C CYS A 106 -2.20 17.01 10.72
N VAL A 107 -1.95 16.30 9.60
CA VAL A 107 -1.88 16.84 8.24
C VAL A 107 -3.27 16.74 7.57
N PRO A 108 -3.66 17.66 6.68
CA PRO A 108 -5.06 17.88 6.30
C PRO A 108 -5.69 16.80 5.41
N ALA A 109 -4.88 16.04 4.68
CA ALA A 109 -5.36 15.02 3.76
C ALA A 109 -5.39 13.66 4.45
N ASP A 110 -6.56 13.23 4.93
CA ASP A 110 -6.77 11.89 5.46
C ASP A 110 -6.74 10.85 4.32
N ARG A 111 -5.55 10.55 3.82
CA ARG A 111 -5.33 9.59 2.71
C ARG A 111 -5.58 8.14 3.08
N THR A 112 -5.94 7.89 4.34
CA THR A 112 -6.49 6.60 4.74
C THR A 112 -7.99 6.48 4.42
N ARG A 113 -8.70 7.54 4.02
CA ARG A 113 -10.15 7.51 3.72
C ARG A 113 -10.46 7.42 2.22
N GLY A 114 -11.60 6.81 1.93
CA GLY A 114 -12.26 6.85 0.62
C GLY A 114 -11.43 6.24 -0.50
N TRP A 115 -11.39 6.95 -1.62
CA TRP A 115 -10.76 6.51 -2.87
C TRP A 115 -9.26 6.31 -2.76
N SER A 116 -8.54 7.09 -1.94
CA SER A 116 -7.07 6.98 -1.82
C SER A 116 -6.64 5.69 -1.12
N LEU A 117 -7.36 5.25 -0.08
CA LEU A 117 -7.04 3.97 0.58
C LEU A 117 -7.32 2.81 -0.36
N VAL A 118 -8.46 2.83 -1.05
CA VAL A 118 -8.81 1.77 -2.02
C VAL A 118 -7.78 1.75 -3.13
N ALA A 119 -7.44 2.90 -3.70
CA ALA A 119 -6.42 3.03 -4.73
C ALA A 119 -5.04 2.52 -4.28
N LEU A 120 -4.56 2.91 -3.10
CA LEU A 120 -3.27 2.42 -2.56
C LEU A 120 -3.30 0.92 -2.34
N SER A 121 -4.35 0.40 -1.72
CA SER A 121 -4.49 -1.04 -1.48
C SER A 121 -4.60 -1.82 -2.79
N LEU A 122 -5.30 -1.29 -3.79
CA LEU A 122 -5.44 -1.94 -5.08
C LEU A 122 -4.10 -1.91 -5.82
N ALA A 123 -3.46 -0.74 -5.90
CA ALA A 123 -2.18 -0.53 -6.57
C ALA A 123 -1.09 -1.49 -6.03
N THR A 124 -1.01 -1.66 -4.72
CA THR A 124 -0.02 -2.54 -4.11
C THR A 124 -0.39 -4.02 -4.14
N SER A 125 -1.68 -4.38 -4.10
CA SER A 125 -2.09 -5.80 -4.06
C SER A 125 -2.10 -6.47 -5.44
N ILE A 126 -1.78 -5.73 -6.49
CA ILE A 126 -1.63 -6.23 -7.86
C ILE A 126 -0.49 -7.25 -7.96
N ASP A 127 0.62 -7.03 -7.25
CA ASP A 127 1.72 -7.99 -7.19
C ASP A 127 1.28 -9.32 -6.55
N ALA A 128 0.42 -9.23 -5.53
CA ALA A 128 -0.18 -10.39 -4.89
C ALA A 128 -1.12 -11.18 -5.81
N LEU A 129 -1.79 -10.50 -6.75
CA LEU A 129 -2.64 -11.12 -7.75
C LEU A 129 -1.79 -11.94 -8.73
N GLY A 130 -0.69 -11.37 -9.23
CA GLY A 130 0.30 -12.05 -10.06
C GLY A 130 0.88 -13.29 -9.37
N ALA A 131 1.34 -13.14 -8.13
CA ALA A 131 1.80 -14.26 -7.32
C ALA A 131 0.71 -15.33 -7.12
N GLY A 132 -0.55 -14.90 -6.93
CA GLY A 132 -1.72 -15.77 -6.82
C GLY A 132 -1.99 -16.62 -8.07
N LEU A 133 -1.83 -16.03 -9.25
CA LEU A 133 -1.95 -16.74 -10.53
C LEU A 133 -0.90 -17.86 -10.61
N GLY A 134 0.36 -17.59 -10.25
CA GLY A 134 1.42 -18.61 -10.25
C GLY A 134 1.19 -19.72 -9.22
N VAL A 135 0.86 -19.36 -7.98
CA VAL A 135 0.64 -20.29 -6.86
C VAL A 135 -0.64 -21.12 -7.08
N GLY A 136 -1.71 -20.50 -7.60
CA GLY A 136 -2.99 -21.16 -7.87
C GLY A 136 -2.94 -22.27 -8.91
N LEU A 137 -1.94 -22.25 -9.80
CA LEU A 137 -1.73 -23.32 -10.78
C LEU A 137 -1.00 -24.55 -10.22
N VAL A 138 -0.38 -24.42 -9.05
CA VAL A 138 0.52 -25.43 -8.47
C VAL A 138 -0.03 -26.00 -7.15
N LEU A 139 -0.84 -25.23 -6.41
CA LEU A 139 -1.32 -25.62 -5.08
C LEU A 139 -2.76 -26.14 -5.09
N GLU A 140 -3.01 -27.15 -4.25
CA GLU A 140 -4.36 -27.55 -3.84
C GLU A 140 -5.05 -26.43 -3.04
N THR A 141 -6.38 -26.36 -3.14
CA THR A 141 -7.22 -25.30 -2.54
C THR A 141 -6.94 -25.07 -1.05
N GLY A 142 -6.69 -26.13 -0.28
CA GLY A 142 -6.40 -26.02 1.16
C GLY A 142 -5.07 -25.31 1.46
N ARG A 143 -4.03 -25.56 0.67
CA ARG A 143 -2.71 -24.92 0.84
C ARG A 143 -2.70 -23.48 0.32
N LEU A 144 -3.49 -23.20 -0.72
CA LEU A 144 -3.69 -21.84 -1.23
C LEU A 144 -4.33 -20.94 -0.17
N LEU A 145 -5.39 -21.40 0.50
CA LEU A 145 -6.04 -20.64 1.59
C LEU A 145 -5.07 -20.36 2.73
N PHE A 146 -4.25 -21.35 3.11
CA PHE A 146 -3.22 -21.16 4.11
C PHE A 146 -2.18 -20.13 3.67
N ALA A 147 -1.67 -20.21 2.44
CA ALA A 147 -0.71 -19.26 1.90
C ALA A 147 -1.31 -17.83 1.85
N ALA A 148 -2.52 -17.67 1.35
CA ALA A 148 -3.22 -16.39 1.30
C ALA A 148 -3.39 -15.78 2.69
N ALA A 149 -3.75 -16.58 3.70
CA ALA A 149 -3.86 -16.13 5.08
C ALA A 149 -2.52 -15.68 5.65
N VAL A 150 -1.44 -16.44 5.41
CA VAL A 150 -0.08 -16.07 5.84
C VAL A 150 0.38 -14.77 5.18
N ILE A 151 0.17 -14.61 3.88
CA ILE A 151 0.52 -13.39 3.16
C ILE A 151 -0.28 -12.20 3.71
N GLY A 152 -1.59 -12.35 3.88
CA GLY A 152 -2.46 -11.31 4.42
C GLY A 152 -2.08 -10.84 5.82
N VAL A 153 -1.84 -11.79 6.74
CA VAL A 153 -1.42 -11.47 8.11
C VAL A 153 -0.04 -10.80 8.10
N THR A 154 0.91 -11.34 7.35
CA THR A 154 2.27 -10.80 7.25
C THR A 154 2.23 -9.37 6.70
N CYS A 155 1.52 -9.16 5.59
CA CYS A 155 1.35 -7.84 4.98
C CYS A 155 0.68 -6.86 5.95
N GLY A 156 -0.43 -7.24 6.60
CA GLY A 156 -1.09 -6.38 7.59
C GLY A 156 -0.19 -6.00 8.77
N THR A 157 0.59 -6.94 9.30
CA THR A 157 1.55 -6.64 10.37
C THR A 157 2.68 -5.71 9.92
N ILE A 158 3.18 -5.91 8.71
CA ILE A 158 4.26 -5.12 8.13
C ILE A 158 3.79 -3.71 7.75
N THR A 159 2.57 -3.55 7.22
CA THR A 159 1.95 -2.24 7.03
C THR A 159 1.79 -1.52 8.36
N TRP A 160 1.37 -2.21 9.42
CA TRP A 160 1.25 -1.59 10.75
C TRP A 160 2.60 -1.12 11.30
N LEU A 161 3.66 -1.93 11.12
CA LEU A 161 5.03 -1.56 11.47
C LEU A 161 5.55 -0.40 10.63
N GLY A 162 5.29 -0.41 9.31
CA GLY A 162 5.60 0.67 8.39
C GLY A 162 4.93 1.96 8.82
N MET A 163 3.65 1.93 9.18
CA MET A 163 2.97 3.13 9.64
C MET A 163 3.54 3.67 10.95
N ARG A 164 4.01 2.79 11.84
CA ARG A 164 4.67 3.19 13.08
C ARG A 164 6.05 3.80 12.82
N SER A 165 6.83 3.25 11.88
CA SER A 165 8.12 3.81 11.50
C SER A 165 7.94 5.16 10.79
N GLY A 166 6.97 5.29 9.90
CA GLY A 166 6.59 6.56 9.25
C GLY A 166 6.26 7.67 10.25
N ALA A 167 5.46 7.36 11.27
CA ALA A 167 5.13 8.33 12.33
C ALA A 167 6.38 8.77 13.14
N LEU A 168 7.39 7.91 13.27
CA LEU A 168 8.66 8.27 13.90
C LEU A 168 9.48 9.18 12.99
N VAL A 169 9.57 8.86 11.69
CA VAL A 169 10.26 9.68 10.67
C VAL A 169 9.67 11.09 10.61
N ARG A 170 8.34 11.23 10.76
CA ARG A 170 7.67 12.53 10.83
C ARG A 170 8.27 13.46 11.88
N ARG A 171 8.62 12.93 13.06
CA ARG A 171 9.20 13.71 14.16
C ARG A 171 10.57 14.29 13.82
N TYR A 172 11.31 13.67 12.91
CA TYR A 172 12.66 14.10 12.53
C TYR A 172 12.69 14.91 11.23
N ALA A 173 11.85 14.58 10.24
CA ALA A 173 11.91 15.16 8.90
C ALA A 173 10.97 16.36 8.66
N GLY A 174 10.07 16.67 9.61
CA GLY A 174 9.26 17.90 9.59
C GLY A 174 8.43 18.07 8.30
N ARG A 175 8.49 19.25 7.69
CA ARG A 175 7.70 19.59 6.48
C ARG A 175 8.09 18.80 5.22
N TRP A 176 9.29 18.22 5.18
CA TRP A 176 9.78 17.51 3.99
C TRP A 176 9.22 16.10 3.84
N VAL A 177 8.55 15.58 4.88
CA VAL A 177 7.96 14.25 4.92
C VAL A 177 6.94 14.02 3.80
N GLU A 178 6.11 15.02 3.54
CA GLU A 178 5.03 14.92 2.57
C GLU A 178 5.54 14.88 1.12
N PRO A 179 6.38 15.83 0.65
CA PRO A 179 6.93 15.73 -0.70
C PRO A 179 7.87 14.53 -0.85
N ALA A 180 8.65 14.16 0.17
CA ALA A 180 9.51 12.97 0.12
C ALA A 180 8.69 11.68 0.00
N GLY A 181 7.60 11.56 0.76
CA GLY A 181 6.71 10.41 0.65
C GLY A 181 6.00 10.33 -0.70
N GLY A 182 5.66 11.48 -1.29
CA GLY A 182 5.11 11.54 -2.65
C GLY A 182 6.10 11.05 -3.69
N LEU A 183 7.37 11.44 -3.55
CA LEU A 183 8.45 10.97 -4.42
C LEU A 183 8.67 9.45 -4.30
N VAL A 184 8.59 8.89 -3.10
CA VAL A 184 8.65 7.43 -2.89
C VAL A 184 7.49 6.71 -3.59
N LEU A 185 6.26 7.22 -3.51
CA LEU A 185 5.11 6.63 -4.19
C LEU A 185 5.25 6.66 -5.71
N ILE A 186 5.71 7.78 -6.27
CA ILE A 186 6.00 7.89 -7.71
C ILE A 186 7.09 6.88 -8.09
N GLY A 187 8.16 6.78 -7.28
CA GLY A 187 9.23 5.81 -7.49
C GLY A 187 8.73 4.36 -7.50
N LEU A 188 7.85 3.99 -6.56
CA LEU A 188 7.20 2.67 -6.55
C LEU A 188 6.34 2.44 -7.80
N GLY A 189 5.57 3.44 -8.23
CA GLY A 189 4.77 3.35 -9.45
C GLY A 189 5.62 3.14 -10.71
N ILE A 190 6.71 3.87 -10.85
CA ILE A 190 7.66 3.71 -11.97
C ILE A 190 8.34 2.34 -11.92
N ARG A 191 8.73 1.87 -10.72
CA ARG A 191 9.31 0.54 -10.56
C ARG A 191 8.37 -0.55 -11.08
N MET A 192 7.06 -0.43 -10.82
CA MET A 192 6.07 -1.38 -11.35
C MET A 192 5.90 -1.32 -12.87
N LEU A 193 6.34 -0.25 -13.55
CA LEU A 193 6.29 -0.17 -15.02
C LEU A 193 7.45 -0.92 -15.69
N TRP A 194 8.59 -1.04 -15.02
CA TRP A 194 9.83 -1.64 -15.53
C TRP A 194 10.17 -3.00 -14.91
N GLY A 195 9.39 -3.47 -13.94
CA GLY A 195 9.57 -4.73 -13.23
C GLY A 195 8.62 -5.80 -13.70
#